data_AF-A0A7X7B5H3-F1
#
_entry.id   AF-A0A7X7B5H3-F1
#
_cell.length_a   1.000
_cell.length_b   1.000
_cell.length_c   1.000
_cell.angle_alpha   90.00
_cell.angle_beta   90.00
_cell.angle_gamma   90.00
#
_symmetry.space_group_name_H-M   'P 1'
#
loop_
_entity.id
_entity.type
_entity.pdbx_description
1 polymer ?
#
loop_
_entity_poly.entity_id
_entity_poly.type
_entity_poly.pdbx_seq_one_letter_code
_entity_poly.pdbx_strand_id
1 'polypeptide(L)'
;MENTFKSYSLENDIQLLLDNEFLDDYWLLRRVPELPVKSYYNPVLYDDPPYSPGGCTVLYDKEDKIFKCWYGIADSKKYYARQPGAYRMCYAVSEYGIKWEKPKLGIIEDRGTRENNIIFNNPGCVNKDYYEQDPKKRYKMLYISEASGSHTGLCAAFSPDGIHWHKNGGKDVEIIPGANDTNNMAYYDPSIKKYVRFGRVNVISAVENERNFGITMKCSEDIIRYRDTLGLTRIPKSKFPDYDDFIEYNEAEHYINNYLHIVPYEHAKYLRIGSITGCNRRIVRSESDDFLNWTIPELVIAPDELDTPRFYGITTCIYQGMYIGLLQVLNSSGNKRYMGNIRNGEGDTIDVQLAFSRDGIRWERLANRPNFIPRGYIGSYDGGMILGSNIPIIEYGDDFAVNVK
;
A
#
# COMPACT_ATOMS: atom_id res chain seq x y z
N MET A 1 10.93 14.22 41.30
CA MET A 1 10.37 13.68 40.04
C MET A 1 9.73 12.36 40.41
N GLU A 2 8.41 12.31 40.49
CA GLU A 2 7.70 11.04 40.62
C GLU A 2 7.90 10.29 39.31
N ASN A 3 8.84 9.33 39.28
CA ASN A 3 8.86 8.30 38.26
C ASN A 3 7.60 7.47 38.50
N THR A 4 6.52 7.80 37.81
CA THR A 4 5.37 6.91 37.68
C THR A 4 5.82 5.72 36.84
N PHE A 5 6.41 4.71 37.50
CA PHE A 5 6.59 3.41 36.89
C PHE A 5 5.21 2.89 36.48
N LYS A 6 5.00 2.75 35.18
CA LYS A 6 3.77 2.16 34.65
C LYS A 6 3.94 0.65 34.75
N SER A 7 3.30 0.04 35.74
CA SER A 7 3.30 -1.42 35.89
C SER A 7 2.40 -2.04 34.83
N TYR A 8 2.94 -2.94 34.01
CA TYR A 8 2.17 -3.74 33.06
C TYR A 8 2.00 -5.16 33.63
N SER A 9 0.75 -5.63 33.74
CA SER A 9 0.47 -7.05 34.01
C SER A 9 0.58 -7.80 32.69
N LEU A 10 1.54 -8.74 32.59
CA LEU A 10 1.76 -9.51 31.36
C LEU A 10 0.81 -10.72 31.23
N GLU A 11 0.13 -11.11 32.31
CA GLU A 11 -0.75 -12.28 32.42
C GLU A 11 -0.33 -13.46 31.52
N ASN A 12 -1.23 -13.94 30.66
CA ASN A 12 -0.95 -14.95 29.62
C ASN A 12 -0.94 -14.33 28.21
N ASP A 13 -0.75 -13.01 28.10
CA ASP A 13 -0.79 -12.32 26.82
C ASP A 13 0.52 -12.51 26.06
N ILE A 14 0.42 -12.86 24.77
CA ILE A 14 1.57 -12.99 23.89
C ILE A 14 2.23 -11.61 23.72
N GLN A 15 3.49 -11.49 24.12
CA GLN A 15 4.28 -10.28 23.96
C GLN A 15 5.18 -10.38 22.74
N LEU A 16 5.02 -9.44 21.80
CA LEU A 16 5.90 -9.32 20.64
C LEU A 16 7.13 -8.50 21.01
N LEU A 17 8.32 -9.11 20.98
CA LEU A 17 9.59 -8.44 21.23
C LEU A 17 10.13 -7.69 19.99
N LEU A 18 9.23 -7.03 19.25
CA LEU A 18 9.58 -6.27 18.04
C LEU A 18 10.15 -4.88 18.38
N ASP A 19 9.63 -4.26 19.44
CA ASP A 19 10.07 -2.95 19.94
C ASP A 19 10.70 -3.02 21.34
N ASN A 20 11.06 -1.87 21.89
CA ASN A 20 11.73 -1.73 23.18
C ASN A 20 10.79 -1.41 24.36
N GLU A 21 9.45 -1.41 24.18
CA GLU A 21 8.51 -0.98 25.26
C GLU A 21 8.68 -1.79 26.55
N PHE A 22 8.98 -3.10 26.40
CA PHE A 22 9.13 -4.03 27.53
C PHE A 22 10.58 -4.35 27.89
N LEU A 23 11.55 -3.63 27.32
CA LEU A 23 12.98 -3.85 27.60
C LEU A 23 13.52 -2.74 28.48
N ASP A 24 13.94 -3.11 29.70
CA ASP A 24 14.61 -2.20 30.64
C ASP A 24 16.02 -1.83 30.16
N ASP A 25 16.72 -2.79 29.53
CA ASP A 25 18.01 -2.58 28.86
C ASP A 25 18.07 -3.42 27.57
N TYR A 26 18.69 -2.86 26.54
CA TYR A 26 18.87 -3.46 25.23
C TYR A 26 20.26 -3.18 24.66
N TRP A 27 21.23 -2.85 25.52
CA TRP A 27 22.63 -2.71 25.11
C TRP A 27 23.14 -4.02 24.49
N LEU A 28 23.81 -3.91 23.33
CA LEU A 28 24.29 -5.03 22.53
C LEU A 28 23.21 -6.01 22.03
N LEU A 29 21.93 -5.65 22.11
CA LEU A 29 20.85 -6.44 21.54
C LEU A 29 20.74 -6.21 20.03
N ARG A 30 20.68 -7.30 19.27
CA ARG A 30 20.39 -7.27 17.83
C ARG A 30 19.15 -8.11 17.54
N ARG A 31 18.09 -7.48 17.05
CA ARG A 31 16.92 -8.18 16.52
C ARG A 31 17.20 -8.64 15.09
N VAL A 32 16.96 -9.92 14.83
CA VAL A 32 17.02 -10.51 13.49
C VAL A 32 15.73 -11.30 13.31
N PRO A 33 14.86 -10.91 12.37
CA PRO A 33 13.63 -11.65 12.13
C PRO A 33 14.00 -12.95 11.43
N GLU A 34 13.30 -14.02 11.79
CA GLU A 34 13.29 -15.20 10.94
C GLU A 34 12.59 -14.84 9.62
N LEU A 35 13.23 -15.14 8.49
CA LEU A 35 12.70 -14.80 7.18
C LEU A 35 11.67 -15.85 6.75
N PRO A 36 10.52 -15.47 6.16
CA PRO A 36 9.56 -16.43 5.64
C PRO A 36 10.19 -17.33 4.57
N VAL A 37 9.92 -18.63 4.69
CA VAL A 37 10.33 -19.62 3.70
C VAL A 37 9.29 -19.66 2.59
N LYS A 38 9.71 -19.42 1.35
CA LYS A 38 8.80 -19.51 0.20
C LYS A 38 8.42 -20.96 -0.06
N SER A 39 7.12 -21.20 -0.25
CA SER A 39 6.62 -22.51 -0.64
C SER A 39 7.20 -22.95 -1.97
N TYR A 40 7.58 -24.23 -2.06
CA TYR A 40 8.01 -24.86 -3.32
C TYR A 40 6.89 -24.86 -4.38
N TYR A 41 5.63 -24.77 -3.97
CA TYR A 41 4.47 -24.73 -4.85
C TYR A 41 4.21 -23.36 -5.49
N ASN A 42 4.98 -22.34 -5.15
CA ASN A 42 4.80 -21.01 -5.73
C ASN A 42 5.16 -20.99 -7.23
N PRO A 43 4.40 -20.25 -8.07
CA PRO A 43 3.20 -19.48 -7.72
C PRO A 43 1.97 -20.39 -7.50
N VAL A 44 1.26 -20.18 -6.38
CA VAL A 44 0.13 -21.02 -5.95
C VAL A 44 -1.22 -20.62 -6.55
N LEU A 45 -1.34 -19.38 -7.01
CA LEU A 45 -2.51 -18.86 -7.70
C LEU A 45 -2.04 -18.15 -8.97
N TYR A 46 -2.28 -18.79 -10.12
CA TYR A 46 -1.93 -18.28 -11.44
C TYR A 46 -3.17 -18.25 -12.33
N ASP A 47 -3.29 -17.23 -13.17
CA ASP A 47 -4.32 -17.15 -14.21
C ASP A 47 -3.68 -17.31 -15.58
N ASP A 48 -4.35 -18.07 -16.44
CA ASP A 48 -3.86 -18.31 -17.78
C ASP A 48 -3.85 -17.02 -18.63
N PRO A 49 -2.92 -16.90 -19.59
CA PRO A 49 -2.93 -15.82 -20.56
C PRO A 49 -4.32 -15.64 -21.21
N PRO A 50 -4.76 -14.39 -21.45
CA PRO A 50 -3.97 -13.16 -21.49
C PRO A 50 -4.06 -12.33 -20.19
N TYR A 51 -4.53 -12.92 -19.08
CA TYR A 51 -4.69 -12.17 -17.84
C TYR A 51 -3.32 -11.97 -17.17
N SER A 52 -3.07 -10.75 -16.70
CA SER A 52 -1.99 -10.48 -15.76
C SER A 52 -2.56 -10.43 -14.34
N PRO A 53 -1.85 -10.98 -13.34
CA PRO A 53 -2.34 -10.96 -11.96
C PRO A 53 -2.43 -9.51 -11.47
N GLY A 54 -3.54 -9.17 -10.81
CA GLY A 54 -3.86 -7.90 -10.16
C GLY A 54 -3.64 -7.96 -8.64
N GLY A 55 -3.96 -6.91 -7.90
CA GLY A 55 -3.85 -6.93 -6.42
C GLY A 55 -4.72 -8.04 -5.82
N CYS A 56 -4.32 -8.62 -4.69
CA CYS A 56 -5.06 -9.70 -4.05
C CYS A 56 -5.30 -9.45 -2.56
N THR A 57 -6.43 -9.97 -2.08
CA THR A 57 -6.74 -10.14 -0.67
C THR A 57 -6.86 -11.64 -0.40
N VAL A 58 -6.08 -12.18 0.55
CA VAL A 58 -6.20 -13.53 1.10
C VAL A 58 -6.54 -13.42 2.59
N LEU A 59 -7.54 -14.19 3.02
CA LEU A 59 -8.05 -14.22 4.38
C LEU A 59 -8.30 -15.68 4.75
N TYR A 60 -7.92 -16.10 5.96
CA TYR A 60 -8.47 -17.32 6.55
C TYR A 60 -9.73 -16.97 7.34
N ASP A 61 -10.88 -17.40 6.83
CA ASP A 61 -12.17 -17.15 7.47
C ASP A 61 -12.33 -18.11 8.65
N LYS A 62 -12.25 -17.59 9.88
CA LYS A 62 -12.31 -18.42 11.10
C LYS A 62 -13.68 -19.08 11.31
N GLU A 63 -14.74 -18.49 10.75
CA GLU A 63 -16.11 -19.03 10.86
C GLU A 63 -16.31 -20.18 9.87
N ASP A 64 -15.89 -19.98 8.62
CA ASP A 64 -16.05 -20.97 7.55
C ASP A 64 -14.90 -21.99 7.51
N LYS A 65 -13.83 -21.75 8.26
CA LYS A 65 -12.60 -22.56 8.34
C LYS A 65 -11.94 -22.79 6.97
N ILE A 66 -11.94 -21.77 6.12
CA ILE A 66 -11.43 -21.84 4.76
C ILE A 66 -10.67 -20.57 4.39
N PHE A 67 -9.62 -20.71 3.58
CA PHE A 67 -8.99 -19.56 2.95
C PHE A 67 -9.87 -19.04 1.81
N LYS A 68 -10.09 -17.73 1.79
CA LYS A 68 -10.79 -17.00 0.75
C LYS A 68 -9.83 -16.03 0.09
N CYS A 69 -9.84 -15.98 -1.24
CA CYS A 69 -9.02 -15.07 -2.02
C CYS A 69 -9.87 -14.23 -2.95
N TRP A 70 -9.73 -12.91 -2.84
CA TRP A 70 -10.21 -11.93 -3.80
C TRP A 70 -9.03 -11.40 -4.59
N TYR A 71 -8.90 -11.78 -5.86
CA TYR A 71 -7.74 -11.44 -6.65
C TYR A 71 -8.14 -10.70 -7.92
N GLY A 72 -7.36 -9.68 -8.26
CA GLY A 72 -7.55 -8.93 -9.48
C GLY A 72 -7.00 -9.71 -10.69
N ILE A 73 -7.63 -9.52 -11.83
CA ILE A 73 -7.09 -9.88 -13.14
C ILE A 73 -7.12 -8.65 -14.04
N ALA A 74 -6.10 -8.51 -14.87
CA ALA A 74 -6.03 -7.45 -15.88
C ALA A 74 -5.93 -8.04 -17.29
N ASP A 75 -6.84 -7.65 -18.18
CA ASP A 75 -6.68 -7.91 -19.62
C ASP A 75 -5.67 -6.91 -20.18
N SER A 76 -4.43 -7.36 -20.39
CA SER A 76 -3.33 -6.48 -20.79
C SER A 76 -3.61 -5.76 -22.11
N LYS A 77 -4.34 -6.39 -23.05
CA LYS A 77 -4.66 -5.74 -24.33
C LYS A 77 -5.59 -4.56 -24.10
N LYS A 78 -6.66 -4.75 -23.30
CA LYS A 78 -7.57 -3.67 -22.94
C LYS A 78 -6.87 -2.58 -22.13
N TYR A 79 -6.02 -2.96 -21.18
CA TYR A 79 -5.26 -2.04 -20.35
C TYR A 79 -4.38 -1.11 -21.19
N TYR A 80 -3.51 -1.67 -22.06
CA TYR A 80 -2.63 -0.86 -22.90
C TYR A 80 -3.39 -0.08 -23.99
N ALA A 81 -4.56 -0.57 -24.41
CA ALA A 81 -5.46 0.15 -25.31
C ALA A 81 -6.34 1.19 -24.58
N ARG A 82 -6.24 1.33 -23.25
CA ARG A 82 -7.07 2.21 -22.41
C ARG A 82 -8.57 1.98 -22.61
N GLN A 83 -8.96 0.73 -22.76
CA GLN A 83 -10.35 0.32 -22.90
C GLN A 83 -10.97 0.01 -21.53
N PRO A 84 -12.26 0.35 -21.32
CA PRO A 84 -12.98 -0.02 -20.11
C PRO A 84 -13.02 -1.54 -19.87
N GLY A 85 -13.20 -1.94 -18.61
CA GLY A 85 -13.26 -3.35 -18.21
C GLY A 85 -11.94 -4.08 -18.43
N ALA A 86 -10.83 -3.35 -18.31
CA ALA A 86 -9.49 -3.94 -18.31
C ALA A 86 -9.21 -4.70 -17.02
N TYR A 87 -9.78 -4.25 -15.90
CA TYR A 87 -9.62 -4.88 -14.60
C TYR A 87 -10.90 -5.62 -14.18
N ARG A 88 -10.73 -6.75 -13.51
CA ARG A 88 -11.80 -7.48 -12.83
C ARG A 88 -11.29 -8.03 -11.50
N MET A 89 -12.20 -8.31 -10.58
CA MET A 89 -11.91 -9.09 -9.38
C MET A 89 -12.59 -10.45 -9.46
N CYS A 90 -11.84 -11.46 -9.07
CA CYS A 90 -12.22 -12.86 -9.05
C CYS A 90 -12.18 -13.39 -7.62
N TYR A 91 -12.82 -14.54 -7.41
CA TYR A 91 -12.91 -15.21 -6.12
C TYR A 91 -12.38 -16.65 -6.19
N ALA A 92 -11.59 -17.07 -5.21
CA ALA A 92 -11.12 -18.44 -5.07
C ALA A 92 -11.12 -18.87 -3.60
N VAL A 93 -11.19 -20.17 -3.36
CA VAL A 93 -11.13 -20.75 -2.01
C VAL A 93 -10.05 -21.82 -1.90
N SER A 94 -9.55 -22.06 -0.70
CA SER A 94 -8.57 -23.11 -0.42
C SER A 94 -8.70 -23.62 1.00
N GLU A 95 -8.53 -24.92 1.23
CA GLU A 95 -8.45 -25.47 2.58
C GLU A 95 -7.13 -25.12 3.29
N TYR A 96 -6.04 -24.97 2.53
CA TYR A 96 -4.67 -24.84 3.08
C TYR A 96 -3.87 -23.66 2.51
N GLY A 97 -4.50 -22.77 1.72
CA GLY A 97 -3.87 -21.57 1.15
C GLY A 97 -2.87 -21.80 0.00
N ILE A 98 -2.63 -23.06 -0.39
CA ILE A 98 -1.64 -23.43 -1.42
C ILE A 98 -2.31 -23.95 -2.70
N LYS A 99 -3.42 -24.69 -2.59
CA LYS A 99 -4.17 -25.20 -3.74
C LYS A 99 -5.53 -24.53 -3.79
N TRP A 100 -5.78 -23.77 -4.84
CA TRP A 100 -6.96 -22.91 -4.96
C TRP A 100 -8.01 -23.49 -5.90
N GLU A 101 -9.25 -23.54 -5.43
CA GLU A 101 -10.44 -23.81 -6.23
C GLU A 101 -11.05 -22.49 -6.71
N LYS A 102 -11.33 -22.41 -8.01
CA LYS A 102 -11.97 -21.26 -8.68
C LYS A 102 -13.41 -21.63 -9.05
N PRO A 103 -14.41 -21.34 -8.19
CA PRO A 103 -15.79 -21.77 -8.44
C PRO A 103 -16.40 -21.06 -9.66
N LYS A 104 -17.22 -21.76 -10.44
CA LYS A 104 -17.98 -21.16 -11.55
C LYS A 104 -19.20 -20.42 -10.98
N LEU A 105 -19.07 -19.12 -10.74
CA LEU A 105 -20.06 -18.31 -10.03
C LEU A 105 -21.17 -17.76 -10.93
N GLY A 106 -20.93 -17.56 -12.22
CA GLY A 106 -22.00 -17.13 -13.14
C GLY A 106 -22.37 -15.65 -13.10
N ILE A 107 -21.73 -14.84 -12.25
CA ILE A 107 -22.18 -13.49 -11.88
C ILE A 107 -21.91 -12.48 -12.99
N ILE A 108 -20.68 -12.46 -13.52
CA ILE A 108 -20.26 -11.53 -14.58
C ILE A 108 -19.93 -12.31 -15.85
N GLU A 109 -20.46 -11.84 -16.98
CA GLU A 109 -20.09 -12.37 -18.28
C GLU A 109 -18.72 -11.82 -18.70
N ASP A 110 -17.86 -12.72 -19.17
CA ASP A 110 -16.59 -12.38 -19.81
C ASP A 110 -16.37 -13.28 -21.01
N ARG A 111 -16.02 -12.69 -22.16
CA ARG A 111 -15.73 -13.40 -23.43
C ARG A 111 -16.84 -14.37 -23.86
N GLY A 112 -18.10 -13.98 -23.67
CA GLY A 112 -19.27 -14.75 -24.11
C GLY A 112 -19.62 -15.94 -23.21
N THR A 113 -19.01 -16.05 -22.02
CA THR A 113 -19.35 -17.07 -21.03
C THR A 113 -19.48 -16.49 -19.63
N ARG A 114 -20.32 -17.16 -18.83
CA ARG A 114 -20.48 -16.93 -17.38
C ARG A 114 -19.83 -18.04 -16.55
N GLU A 115 -19.21 -19.03 -17.19
CA GLU A 115 -18.47 -20.10 -16.51
C GLU A 115 -17.11 -19.61 -15.98
N ASN A 116 -17.15 -18.66 -15.07
CA ASN A 116 -15.99 -18.03 -14.47
C ASN A 116 -16.28 -17.67 -13.00
N ASN A 117 -15.25 -17.22 -12.31
CA ASN A 117 -15.27 -16.82 -10.90
C ASN A 117 -15.20 -15.29 -10.70
N ILE A 118 -15.60 -14.50 -11.70
CA ILE A 118 -15.54 -13.04 -11.67
C ILE A 118 -16.70 -12.49 -10.83
N ILE A 119 -16.39 -11.63 -9.87
CA ILE A 119 -17.35 -11.09 -8.89
C ILE A 119 -17.48 -9.56 -8.93
N PHE A 120 -16.51 -8.84 -9.52
CA PHE A 120 -16.55 -7.37 -9.57
C PHE A 120 -15.78 -6.80 -10.77
N ASN A 121 -16.15 -5.59 -11.21
CA ASN A 121 -15.60 -4.95 -12.42
C ASN A 121 -14.48 -3.94 -12.14
N ASN A 122 -14.05 -3.82 -10.89
CA ASN A 122 -13.07 -2.83 -10.46
C ASN A 122 -12.05 -3.49 -9.53
N PRO A 123 -10.78 -3.08 -9.57
CA PRO A 123 -9.78 -3.56 -8.62
C PRO A 123 -10.09 -2.99 -7.23
N GLY A 124 -10.02 -3.83 -6.21
CA GLY A 124 -10.31 -3.43 -4.84
C GLY A 124 -9.64 -4.31 -3.79
N CYS A 125 -9.63 -3.81 -2.56
CA CYS A 125 -9.12 -4.48 -1.38
C CYS A 125 -10.31 -4.87 -0.51
N VAL A 126 -10.37 -6.14 -0.08
CA VAL A 126 -11.50 -6.69 0.66
C VAL A 126 -11.11 -6.89 2.13
N ASN A 127 -12.06 -6.64 3.04
CA ASN A 127 -11.94 -6.99 4.44
C ASN A 127 -13.24 -7.65 4.91
N LYS A 128 -13.12 -8.66 5.78
CA LYS A 128 -14.23 -9.17 6.58
C LYS A 128 -14.18 -8.48 7.95
N ASP A 129 -15.23 -7.75 8.27
CA ASP A 129 -15.40 -7.04 9.52
C ASP A 129 -16.20 -7.91 10.50
N TYR A 130 -15.49 -8.50 11.47
CA TYR A 130 -16.08 -9.35 12.50
C TYR A 130 -16.85 -8.56 13.57
N TYR A 131 -16.77 -7.23 13.57
CA TYR A 131 -17.49 -6.36 14.51
C TYR A 131 -18.76 -5.75 13.89
N GLU A 132 -18.94 -5.88 12.58
CA GLU A 132 -20.13 -5.39 11.87
C GLU A 132 -21.40 -6.10 12.35
N GLN A 133 -22.42 -5.30 12.67
CA GLN A 133 -23.72 -5.79 13.13
C GLN A 133 -24.71 -5.93 11.98
N ASP A 134 -24.57 -5.15 10.91
CA ASP A 134 -25.38 -5.32 9.69
C ASP A 134 -24.85 -6.50 8.87
N PRO A 135 -25.57 -7.63 8.79
CA PRO A 135 -25.11 -8.82 8.07
C PRO A 135 -24.86 -8.56 6.59
N LYS A 136 -25.42 -7.47 6.01
CA LYS A 136 -25.22 -7.08 4.61
C LYS A 136 -23.90 -6.34 4.35
N LYS A 137 -23.21 -5.91 5.42
CA LYS A 137 -21.95 -5.15 5.37
C LYS A 137 -20.77 -5.87 5.99
N ARG A 138 -20.92 -7.18 6.27
CA ARG A 138 -19.88 -8.03 6.86
C ARG A 138 -18.59 -8.02 6.05
N TYR A 139 -18.71 -8.00 4.73
CA TYR A 139 -17.58 -7.76 3.84
C TYR A 139 -17.63 -6.33 3.33
N LYS A 140 -16.47 -5.69 3.35
CA LYS A 140 -16.26 -4.30 2.94
C LYS A 140 -15.15 -4.27 1.90
N MET A 141 -15.31 -3.41 0.89
CA MET A 141 -14.31 -3.23 -0.16
C MET A 141 -14.06 -1.74 -0.39
N LEU A 142 -12.79 -1.35 -0.40
CA LEU A 142 -12.35 -0.11 -1.04
C LEU A 142 -11.85 -0.44 -2.44
N TYR A 143 -12.41 0.20 -3.46
CA TYR A 143 -12.09 -0.07 -4.86
C TYR A 143 -11.90 1.22 -5.67
N ILE A 144 -11.16 1.11 -6.77
CA ILE A 144 -10.90 2.23 -7.68
C ILE A 144 -11.96 2.22 -8.78
N SER A 145 -12.75 3.30 -8.91
CA SER A 145 -13.75 3.39 -9.97
C SER A 145 -13.11 3.68 -11.33
N GLU A 146 -13.76 3.21 -12.40
CA GLU A 146 -13.43 3.56 -13.78
C GLU A 146 -14.18 4.85 -14.19
N ALA A 147 -13.98 6.00 -13.54
CA ALA A 147 -14.51 7.23 -14.13
C ALA A 147 -13.59 7.67 -15.27
N SER A 148 -13.96 7.30 -16.50
CA SER A 148 -13.53 7.98 -17.74
C SER A 148 -12.01 8.11 -17.97
N GLY A 149 -11.21 7.11 -17.60
CA GLY A 149 -9.80 7.05 -18.01
C GLY A 149 -8.81 7.87 -17.19
N SER A 150 -9.24 8.46 -16.07
CA SER A 150 -8.38 8.91 -14.97
C SER A 150 -8.72 8.10 -13.72
N HIS A 151 -7.73 7.76 -12.89
CA HIS A 151 -7.96 6.99 -11.66
C HIS A 151 -8.65 7.88 -10.62
N THR A 152 -9.98 7.84 -10.58
CA THR A 152 -10.82 8.74 -9.79
C THR A 152 -11.12 8.18 -8.42
N GLY A 153 -10.20 8.37 -7.47
CA GLY A 153 -10.44 8.11 -6.05
C GLY A 153 -10.83 6.69 -5.68
N LEU A 154 -11.19 6.53 -4.40
CA LEU A 154 -11.70 5.28 -3.85
C LEU A 154 -13.20 5.38 -3.61
N CYS A 155 -13.88 4.32 -4.01
CA CYS A 155 -15.29 4.05 -3.72
C CYS A 155 -15.40 2.90 -2.70
N ALA A 156 -16.58 2.76 -2.09
CA ALA A 156 -16.89 1.65 -1.19
C ALA A 156 -17.96 0.71 -1.75
N ALA A 157 -17.79 -0.59 -1.51
CA ALA A 157 -18.81 -1.61 -1.74
C ALA A 157 -18.94 -2.54 -0.53
N PHE A 158 -20.10 -3.15 -0.37
CA PHE A 158 -20.46 -4.01 0.75
C PHE A 158 -21.02 -5.34 0.26
N SER A 159 -20.79 -6.40 1.02
CA SER A 159 -21.31 -7.73 0.69
C SER A 159 -21.64 -8.54 1.94
N PRO A 160 -22.71 -9.36 1.93
CA PRO A 160 -23.01 -10.30 3.00
C PRO A 160 -22.12 -11.55 3.00
N ASP A 161 -21.56 -11.92 1.85
CA ASP A 161 -20.86 -13.19 1.62
C ASP A 161 -19.46 -13.02 0.96
N GLY A 162 -19.10 -11.79 0.59
CA GLY A 162 -17.88 -11.47 -0.13
C GLY A 162 -17.93 -11.82 -1.61
N ILE A 163 -19.05 -12.30 -2.13
CA ILE A 163 -19.24 -12.72 -3.52
C ILE A 163 -20.20 -11.76 -4.24
N HIS A 164 -21.33 -11.44 -3.61
CA HIS A 164 -22.34 -10.56 -4.15
C HIS A 164 -22.18 -9.15 -3.58
N TRP A 165 -21.61 -8.25 -4.38
CA TRP A 165 -21.23 -6.91 -3.97
C TRP A 165 -22.26 -5.84 -4.36
N HIS A 166 -22.53 -4.94 -3.42
CA HIS A 166 -23.38 -3.76 -3.61
C HIS A 166 -22.55 -2.49 -3.42
N LYS A 167 -22.50 -1.64 -4.45
CA LYS A 167 -21.83 -0.34 -4.37
C LYS A 167 -22.55 0.58 -3.39
N ASN A 168 -21.81 1.41 -2.66
CA ASN A 168 -22.38 2.43 -1.79
C ASN A 168 -23.33 3.35 -2.60
N GLY A 169 -24.57 3.51 -2.15
CA GLY A 169 -25.59 4.27 -2.89
C GLY A 169 -25.96 3.70 -4.27
N GLY A 170 -25.59 2.45 -4.58
CA GLY A 170 -25.92 1.77 -5.84
C GLY A 170 -25.11 2.22 -7.06
N LYS A 171 -24.09 3.07 -6.88
CA LYS A 171 -23.26 3.63 -7.96
C LYS A 171 -21.84 3.88 -7.48
N ASP A 172 -20.94 4.24 -8.39
CA ASP A 172 -19.61 4.72 -8.00
C ASP A 172 -19.74 6.09 -7.33
N VAL A 173 -19.40 6.14 -6.05
CA VAL A 173 -19.36 7.34 -5.22
C VAL A 173 -17.98 7.42 -4.60
N GLU A 174 -17.20 8.40 -5.05
CA GLU A 174 -15.87 8.69 -4.51
C GLU A 174 -16.00 9.15 -3.06
N ILE A 175 -15.35 8.42 -2.15
CA ILE A 175 -15.32 8.70 -0.71
C ILE A 175 -13.93 9.12 -0.22
N ILE A 176 -12.89 8.83 -1.00
CA ILE A 176 -11.53 9.33 -0.78
C ILE A 176 -11.02 9.87 -2.11
N PRO A 177 -10.83 11.19 -2.24
CA PRO A 177 -10.46 11.78 -3.51
C PRO A 177 -8.99 11.56 -3.88
N GLY A 178 -8.73 11.55 -5.18
CA GLY A 178 -7.38 11.59 -5.76
C GLY A 178 -6.85 10.26 -6.29
N ALA A 179 -5.70 10.31 -6.96
CA ALA A 179 -5.11 9.14 -7.58
C ALA A 179 -4.70 8.08 -6.53
N ASN A 180 -5.32 6.91 -6.61
CA ASN A 180 -5.01 5.73 -5.81
C ASN A 180 -4.79 4.55 -6.76
N ASP A 181 -3.56 4.09 -6.88
CA ASP A 181 -3.07 3.03 -7.80
C ASP A 181 -2.30 1.93 -7.05
N THR A 182 -2.37 1.94 -5.71
CA THR A 182 -1.69 0.99 -4.82
C THR A 182 -2.70 0.24 -3.96
N ASN A 183 -2.20 -0.56 -3.03
CA ASN A 183 -3.04 -1.27 -2.07
C ASN A 183 -3.71 -0.27 -1.10
N ASN A 184 -5.03 -0.36 -0.91
CA ASN A 184 -5.85 0.59 -0.14
C ASN A 184 -6.58 -0.11 0.99
N MET A 185 -5.82 -0.78 1.87
CA MET A 185 -6.43 -1.52 2.97
C MET A 185 -7.08 -0.62 3.99
N ALA A 186 -8.29 -1.04 4.38
CA ALA A 186 -9.04 -0.49 5.49
C ALA A 186 -9.65 -1.63 6.30
N TYR A 187 -9.58 -1.54 7.63
CA TYR A 187 -10.18 -2.49 8.56
C TYR A 187 -10.53 -1.80 9.89
N TYR A 188 -11.40 -2.42 10.68
CA TYR A 188 -11.79 -1.91 11.98
C TYR A 188 -10.72 -2.22 13.04
N ASP A 189 -10.24 -1.20 13.75
CA ASP A 189 -9.42 -1.34 14.95
C ASP A 189 -10.32 -1.23 16.19
N PRO A 190 -10.54 -2.34 16.94
CA PRO A 190 -11.38 -2.34 18.12
C PRO A 190 -10.79 -1.55 19.30
N SER A 191 -9.47 -1.32 19.34
CA SER A 191 -8.80 -0.62 20.44
C SER A 191 -9.14 0.88 20.45
N ILE A 192 -9.26 1.48 19.27
CA ILE A 192 -9.64 2.89 19.08
C ILE A 192 -11.08 3.05 18.57
N LYS A 193 -11.78 1.93 18.30
CA LYS A 193 -13.17 1.86 17.82
C LYS A 193 -13.42 2.57 16.49
N LYS A 194 -12.43 2.54 15.59
CA LYS A 194 -12.49 3.21 14.29
C LYS A 194 -11.99 2.30 13.18
N TYR A 195 -12.44 2.56 11.96
CA TYR A 195 -11.77 2.04 10.78
C TYR A 195 -10.49 2.81 10.53
N VAL A 196 -9.43 2.08 10.16
CA VAL A 196 -8.12 2.64 9.87
C VAL A 196 -7.71 2.21 8.48
N ARG A 197 -7.27 3.18 7.67
CA ARG A 197 -6.73 2.94 6.32
C ARG A 197 -5.27 3.34 6.29
N PHE A 198 -4.45 2.47 5.71
CA PHE A 198 -3.08 2.81 5.30
C PHE A 198 -3.01 2.85 3.78
N GLY A 199 -2.37 3.88 3.24
CA GLY A 199 -2.25 4.08 1.80
C GLY A 199 -1.00 4.85 1.42
N ARG A 200 -0.76 4.94 0.11
CA ARG A 200 0.32 5.75 -0.46
C ARG A 200 -0.22 7.08 -0.95
N VAL A 201 0.53 8.16 -0.71
CA VAL A 201 0.37 9.43 -1.45
C VAL A 201 1.62 9.76 -2.26
N ASN A 202 1.41 10.44 -3.38
CA ASN A 202 2.48 11.06 -4.16
C ASN A 202 2.61 12.52 -3.71
N VAL A 203 3.79 12.91 -3.22
CA VAL A 203 4.11 14.33 -3.00
C VAL A 203 4.85 14.82 -4.24
N ILE A 204 4.26 15.80 -4.94
CA ILE A 204 4.87 16.44 -6.11
C ILE A 204 5.54 17.73 -5.64
N SER A 205 6.86 17.84 -5.80
CA SER A 205 7.55 19.14 -5.75
C SER A 205 7.28 19.88 -7.06
N ALA A 206 6.41 20.89 -7.05
CA ALA A 206 6.20 21.72 -8.23
C ALA A 206 7.29 22.80 -8.29
N VAL A 207 8.07 22.84 -9.37
CA VAL A 207 8.93 23.97 -9.73
C VAL A 207 8.25 24.74 -10.85
N GLU A 208 8.11 26.05 -10.70
CA GLU A 208 7.49 26.95 -11.69
C GLU A 208 8.35 27.00 -12.97
N ASN A 209 8.03 26.20 -14.01
CA ASN A 209 8.15 26.55 -15.45
C ASN A 209 8.03 25.34 -16.42
N GLU A 210 6.86 24.72 -16.50
CA GLU A 210 6.62 23.60 -17.44
C GLU A 210 6.22 24.01 -18.87
N ARG A 211 6.29 25.30 -19.26
CA ARG A 211 5.89 25.72 -20.62
C ARG A 211 6.91 25.45 -21.72
N ASN A 212 8.20 25.24 -21.41
CA ASN A 212 9.25 25.14 -22.43
C ASN A 212 9.65 23.71 -22.86
N PHE A 213 9.07 22.65 -22.26
CA PHE A 213 9.45 21.26 -22.56
C PHE A 213 8.43 20.48 -23.39
N GLY A 214 7.39 21.11 -23.94
CA GLY A 214 6.41 20.44 -24.81
C GLY A 214 5.60 19.33 -24.12
N ILE A 215 5.65 19.25 -22.78
CA ILE A 215 4.76 18.42 -21.98
C ILE A 215 3.50 19.25 -21.72
N THR A 216 2.48 19.05 -22.54
CA THR A 216 1.14 19.51 -22.21
C THR A 216 0.64 18.65 -21.04
N MET A 217 0.81 19.11 -19.81
CA MET A 217 0.07 18.54 -18.68
C MET A 217 -1.42 18.79 -18.92
N LYS A 218 -2.14 17.75 -19.31
CA LYS A 218 -3.61 17.79 -19.46
C LYS A 218 -4.36 17.65 -18.14
N CYS A 219 -3.66 17.61 -17.01
CA CYS A 219 -4.25 17.42 -15.69
C CYS A 219 -3.77 18.50 -14.73
N SER A 220 -4.30 19.71 -14.86
CA SER A 220 -4.21 20.76 -13.84
C SER A 220 -5.14 20.51 -12.65
N GLU A 221 -5.81 19.35 -12.60
CA GLU A 221 -6.80 18.99 -11.57
C GLU A 221 -6.33 17.85 -10.64
N ASP A 222 -5.27 17.11 -11.03
CA ASP A 222 -4.84 15.86 -10.35
C ASP A 222 -3.64 16.02 -9.39
N ILE A 223 -3.07 17.23 -9.26
CA ILE A 223 -2.49 17.60 -7.97
C ILE A 223 -3.69 17.76 -7.07
N ILE A 224 -4.02 16.68 -6.36
CA ILE A 224 -5.10 16.61 -5.37
C ILE A 224 -5.20 17.98 -4.69
N ARG A 225 -6.41 18.54 -4.59
CA ARG A 225 -6.73 19.76 -3.81
C ARG A 225 -6.39 19.55 -2.33
N TYR A 226 -5.10 19.45 -2.03
CA TYR A 226 -4.46 19.60 -0.74
C TYR A 226 -3.68 20.90 -0.66
N ARG A 227 -3.62 21.68 -1.76
CA ARG A 227 -3.00 23.01 -1.81
C ARG A 227 -3.57 23.93 -0.72
N ASP A 228 -4.87 23.84 -0.46
CA ASP A 228 -5.55 24.70 0.51
C ASP A 228 -5.65 24.05 1.91
N THR A 229 -5.26 22.78 2.08
CA THR A 229 -5.43 21.99 3.31
C THR A 229 -4.11 21.59 3.98
N LEU A 230 -2.99 21.53 3.24
CA LEU A 230 -1.64 21.24 3.78
C LEU A 230 -0.84 22.50 4.15
N GLY A 231 -1.47 23.68 4.14
CA GLY A 231 -0.79 24.92 4.53
C GLY A 231 0.41 25.29 3.65
N LEU A 232 0.44 24.86 2.38
CA LEU A 232 1.51 25.22 1.46
C LEU A 232 1.39 26.70 1.09
N THR A 233 2.14 27.56 1.79
CA THR A 233 2.26 28.98 1.45
C THR A 233 2.86 29.16 0.06
N ARG A 234 2.23 30.03 -0.72
CA ARG A 234 2.71 30.48 -2.04
C ARG A 234 3.97 31.35 -1.81
N ILE A 235 5.17 30.80 -2.01
CA ILE A 235 6.42 31.57 -1.95
C ILE A 235 6.72 32.11 -3.36
N PRO A 236 6.82 33.43 -3.56
CA PRO A 236 7.22 34.00 -4.86
C PRO A 236 8.63 33.58 -5.26
N LYS A 237 8.85 33.27 -6.55
CA LYS A 237 10.15 32.89 -7.14
C LYS A 237 11.31 33.78 -6.72
N SER A 238 11.09 35.07 -6.51
CA SER A 238 12.10 36.04 -6.09
C SER A 238 12.69 35.80 -4.70
N LYS A 239 12.13 34.85 -3.93
CA LYS A 239 12.67 34.42 -2.62
C LYS A 239 13.39 33.06 -2.67
N PHE A 240 13.52 32.44 -3.84
CA PHE A 240 14.36 31.25 -4.04
C PHE A 240 15.75 31.67 -4.51
N PRO A 241 16.85 31.17 -3.92
CA PRO A 241 18.18 31.33 -4.49
C PRO A 241 18.30 30.54 -5.80
N ASP A 242 19.09 31.03 -6.75
CA ASP A 242 19.37 30.31 -7.99
C ASP A 242 20.34 29.14 -7.74
N TYR A 243 20.41 28.19 -8.67
CA TYR A 243 21.08 26.89 -8.51
C TYR A 243 22.56 26.95 -8.05
N ASP A 244 23.22 28.10 -8.23
CA ASP A 244 24.63 28.33 -7.92
C ASP A 244 24.88 29.02 -6.54
N ASP A 245 23.84 29.39 -5.79
CA ASP A 245 23.99 30.25 -4.59
C ASP A 245 24.15 29.50 -3.24
N PHE A 246 24.16 28.17 -3.20
CA PHE A 246 24.50 27.46 -1.96
C PHE A 246 26.03 27.32 -1.85
N ILE A 247 26.66 28.36 -1.31
CA ILE A 247 28.12 28.40 -1.11
C ILE A 247 28.55 27.67 0.17
N GLU A 248 27.73 27.58 1.23
CA GLU A 248 28.08 26.83 2.45
C GLU A 248 26.89 26.16 3.18
N TYR A 249 27.20 25.03 3.82
CA TYR A 249 26.30 24.09 4.54
C TYR A 249 25.38 24.77 5.58
N ASN A 250 25.88 25.79 6.30
CA ASN A 250 25.18 26.40 7.43
C ASN A 250 24.03 27.35 7.05
N GLU A 251 24.06 27.95 5.85
CA GLU A 251 22.97 28.84 5.38
C GLU A 251 21.75 28.03 4.89
N ALA A 252 21.99 26.81 4.37
CA ALA A 252 20.93 25.86 4.04
C ALA A 252 20.20 25.37 5.30
N GLU A 253 20.92 25.02 6.38
CA GLU A 253 20.32 24.66 7.67
C GLU A 253 19.44 25.78 8.25
N HIS A 254 19.93 27.03 8.23
CA HIS A 254 19.18 28.16 8.77
C HIS A 254 17.88 28.44 7.98
N TYR A 255 17.89 28.23 6.66
CA TYR A 255 16.71 28.37 5.81
C TYR A 255 15.71 27.22 6.01
N ILE A 256 16.21 25.98 6.11
CA ILE A 256 15.43 24.77 6.37
C ILE A 256 14.71 24.85 7.72
N ASN A 257 15.39 25.29 8.77
CA ASN A 257 14.85 25.34 10.13
C ASN A 257 13.77 26.42 10.35
N ASN A 258 13.78 27.51 9.58
CA ASN A 258 12.88 28.65 9.77
C ASN A 258 11.68 28.68 8.81
N TYR A 259 11.73 27.98 7.67
CA TYR A 259 10.71 28.10 6.62
C TYR A 259 10.12 26.76 6.14
N LEU A 260 10.71 25.62 6.51
CA LEU A 260 10.23 24.27 6.17
C LEU A 260 9.84 23.50 7.44
N HIS A 261 8.74 23.89 8.08
CA HIS A 261 8.23 23.20 9.27
C HIS A 261 7.55 21.84 8.99
N ILE A 262 7.74 21.23 7.80
CA ILE A 262 7.39 19.82 7.55
C ILE A 262 8.57 19.14 6.83
N VAL A 263 9.47 18.67 7.69
CA VAL A 263 10.54 17.66 7.56
C VAL A 263 11.75 18.00 6.66
N PRO A 264 12.97 18.14 7.24
CA PRO A 264 14.23 18.25 6.50
C PRO A 264 14.87 16.89 6.24
N TYR A 265 15.54 16.70 5.10
CA TYR A 265 16.76 15.89 5.04
C TYR A 265 17.67 16.28 3.87
N GLU A 266 18.93 16.48 4.20
CA GLU A 266 20.06 16.70 3.31
C GLU A 266 20.34 15.45 2.48
N HIS A 267 19.82 15.41 1.24
CA HIS A 267 20.45 14.81 0.06
C HIS A 267 19.57 15.01 -1.19
N ALA A 268 18.89 16.16 -1.30
CA ALA A 268 18.16 16.54 -2.50
C ALA A 268 19.07 16.77 -3.73
N LYS A 269 20.41 16.71 -3.57
CA LYS A 269 21.38 16.93 -4.65
C LYS A 269 21.54 15.78 -5.67
N TYR A 270 20.81 14.67 -5.55
CA TYR A 270 20.86 13.57 -6.54
C TYR A 270 19.49 13.11 -7.07
N LEU A 271 18.44 13.93 -6.98
CA LEU A 271 17.20 13.69 -7.74
C LEU A 271 17.50 13.79 -9.25
N ARG A 272 17.63 12.63 -9.90
CA ARG A 272 18.16 12.45 -11.27
C ARG A 272 17.62 13.46 -12.30
N ILE A 273 18.58 13.95 -13.08
CA ILE A 273 18.45 14.39 -14.47
C ILE A 273 17.65 13.34 -15.26
N GLY A 274 16.44 13.69 -15.72
CA GLY A 274 15.61 12.84 -16.58
C GLY A 274 14.11 13.11 -16.48
N SER A 275 13.65 14.18 -17.14
CA SER A 275 12.30 14.48 -17.68
C SER A 275 10.98 14.07 -16.97
N ILE A 276 10.98 13.54 -15.75
CA ILE A 276 9.76 13.30 -14.95
C ILE A 276 10.06 13.70 -13.50
N THR A 277 9.25 14.63 -13.00
CA THR A 277 9.27 15.26 -11.68
C THR A 277 9.54 14.32 -10.50
N GLY A 278 10.30 14.81 -9.52
CA GLY A 278 10.72 14.11 -8.30
C GLY A 278 9.56 13.76 -7.37
N CYS A 279 8.88 12.65 -7.65
CA CYS A 279 7.81 12.12 -6.82
C CYS A 279 8.38 11.36 -5.60
N ASN A 280 8.23 11.96 -4.41
CA ASN A 280 8.52 11.31 -3.14
C ASN A 280 7.25 10.57 -2.67
N ARG A 281 7.32 9.25 -2.65
CA ARG A 281 6.20 8.39 -2.23
C ARG A 281 6.26 8.16 -0.72
N ARG A 282 5.13 8.38 -0.05
CA ARG A 282 5.00 8.34 1.41
C ARG A 282 3.82 7.46 1.83
N ILE A 283 3.85 6.95 3.05
CA ILE A 283 2.74 6.20 3.65
C ILE A 283 1.94 7.12 4.54
N VAL A 284 0.62 7.09 4.36
CA VAL A 284 -0.35 7.87 5.14
C VAL A 284 -1.35 6.97 5.84
N ARG A 285 -1.95 7.51 6.89
CA ARG A 285 -3.05 6.92 7.65
C ARG A 285 -4.27 7.82 7.59
N SER A 286 -5.45 7.24 7.41
CA SER A 286 -6.74 7.90 7.57
C SER A 286 -7.62 7.08 8.50
N GLU A 287 -8.53 7.76 9.20
CA GLU A 287 -9.51 7.14 10.09
C GLU A 287 -10.94 7.35 9.58
N SER A 288 -11.86 6.49 9.99
CA SER A 288 -13.29 6.66 9.75
C SER A 288 -14.11 6.00 10.85
N ASP A 289 -15.21 6.63 11.26
CA ASP A 289 -16.15 6.03 12.22
C ASP A 289 -17.14 5.05 11.55
N ASP A 290 -17.35 5.19 10.22
CA ASP A 290 -18.43 4.50 9.48
C ASP A 290 -18.01 3.84 8.16
N PHE A 291 -16.70 3.80 7.89
CA PHE A 291 -16.06 3.30 6.66
C PHE A 291 -16.33 4.14 5.40
N LEU A 292 -17.16 5.18 5.49
CA LEU A 292 -17.57 6.01 4.35
C LEU A 292 -16.97 7.41 4.43
N ASN A 293 -16.90 7.99 5.62
CA ASN A 293 -16.38 9.32 5.87
C ASN A 293 -14.97 9.22 6.44
N TRP A 294 -13.96 9.55 5.65
CA TRP A 294 -12.55 9.41 6.00
C TRP A 294 -11.91 10.75 6.35
N THR A 295 -11.06 10.75 7.39
CA THR A 295 -10.25 11.91 7.74
C THR A 295 -9.22 12.22 6.66
N ILE A 296 -8.73 13.47 6.68
CA ILE A 296 -7.57 13.86 5.88
C ILE A 296 -6.41 12.91 6.21
N PRO A 297 -5.69 12.37 5.21
CA PRO A 297 -4.58 11.46 5.45
C PRO A 297 -3.42 12.16 6.18
N GLU A 298 -2.94 11.52 7.24
CA GLU A 298 -1.79 11.95 8.04
C GLU A 298 -0.55 11.15 7.65
N LEU A 299 0.60 11.80 7.50
CA LEU A 299 1.87 11.13 7.19
C LEU A 299 2.32 10.27 8.37
N VAL A 300 2.58 8.99 8.12
CA VAL A 300 3.02 8.03 9.16
C VAL A 300 4.36 7.37 8.87
N ILE A 301 4.75 7.23 7.59
CA ILE A 301 6.09 6.74 7.22
C ILE A 301 6.65 7.54 6.03
N ALA A 302 7.85 8.07 6.23
CA ALA A 302 8.65 8.70 5.20
C ALA A 302 10.01 7.99 5.05
N PRO A 303 10.50 7.83 3.81
CA PRO A 303 11.91 7.52 3.53
C PRO A 303 12.83 8.48 4.26
N ASP A 304 13.86 7.91 4.89
CA ASP A 304 14.96 8.63 5.53
C ASP A 304 16.28 8.39 4.77
N GLU A 305 17.42 8.77 5.36
CA GLU A 305 18.74 8.73 4.73
C GLU A 305 19.25 7.35 4.35
N LEU A 306 18.72 6.30 4.96
CA LEU A 306 19.11 4.92 4.65
C LEU A 306 18.16 4.29 3.61
N ASP A 307 17.11 4.98 3.19
CA ASP A 307 16.17 4.50 2.17
C ASP A 307 16.48 5.01 0.77
N THR A 308 16.02 4.25 -0.22
CA THR A 308 15.72 4.84 -1.52
C THR A 308 14.48 5.73 -1.39
N PRO A 309 14.34 6.81 -2.17
CA PRO A 309 13.40 7.89 -1.85
C PRO A 309 11.90 7.54 -2.00
N ARG A 310 11.53 6.26 -2.18
CA ARG A 310 10.18 5.85 -2.61
C ARG A 310 9.68 4.59 -1.93
N PHE A 311 8.61 4.72 -1.14
CA PHE A 311 7.78 3.58 -0.75
C PHE A 311 6.66 3.36 -1.76
N TYR A 312 6.50 2.14 -2.26
CA TYR A 312 5.40 1.78 -3.14
C TYR A 312 4.08 1.65 -2.38
N GLY A 313 4.11 1.24 -1.12
CA GLY A 313 2.90 1.04 -0.32
C GLY A 313 3.21 0.27 0.95
N ILE A 314 2.17 -0.04 1.72
CA ILE A 314 2.24 -0.91 2.88
C ILE A 314 0.97 -1.75 2.93
N THR A 315 1.08 -3.00 3.35
CA THR A 315 -0.10 -3.77 3.80
C THR A 315 0.04 -4.00 5.30
N THR A 316 -1.06 -3.85 6.03
CA THR A 316 -1.03 -3.87 7.50
C THR A 316 -2.09 -4.81 8.08
N CYS A 317 -1.83 -5.26 9.30
CA CYS A 317 -2.77 -6.01 10.13
C CYS A 317 -2.53 -5.68 11.61
N ILE A 318 -3.52 -5.94 12.46
CA ILE A 318 -3.35 -5.94 13.91
C ILE A 318 -3.06 -7.37 14.34
N TYR A 319 -1.95 -7.58 15.05
CA TYR A 319 -1.56 -8.86 15.62
C TYR A 319 -1.06 -8.64 17.05
N GLN A 320 -1.68 -9.31 18.02
CA GLN A 320 -1.36 -9.21 19.45
C GLN A 320 -1.19 -7.76 19.96
N GLY A 321 -2.14 -6.89 19.61
CA GLY A 321 -2.15 -5.49 20.04
C GLY A 321 -1.14 -4.57 19.34
N MET A 322 -0.44 -5.05 18.30
CA MET A 322 0.46 -4.24 17.47
C MET A 322 -0.01 -4.21 16.02
N TYR A 323 0.20 -3.07 15.37
CA TYR A 323 0.17 -2.98 13.92
C TYR A 323 1.45 -3.60 13.36
N ILE A 324 1.29 -4.59 12.49
CA ILE A 324 2.37 -5.19 11.70
C ILE A 324 2.16 -4.83 10.24
N GLY A 325 3.23 -4.38 9.58
CA GLY A 325 3.21 -3.88 8.22
C GLY A 325 4.28 -4.52 7.33
N LEU A 326 3.90 -4.89 6.11
CA LEU A 326 4.81 -5.23 5.02
C LEU A 326 5.04 -3.98 4.17
N LEU A 327 6.08 -3.23 4.49
CA LEU A 327 6.46 -2.01 3.78
C LEU A 327 7.13 -2.36 2.46
N GLN A 328 6.60 -1.82 1.36
CA GLN A 328 7.06 -2.10 0.00
C GLN A 328 8.00 -0.99 -0.44
N VAL A 329 9.29 -1.29 -0.57
CA VAL A 329 10.35 -0.33 -0.92
C VAL A 329 10.62 -0.38 -2.41
N LEU A 330 10.43 0.75 -3.10
CA LEU A 330 10.57 0.84 -4.55
C LEU A 330 11.95 1.33 -4.97
N ASN A 331 12.59 0.54 -5.81
CA ASN A 331 13.87 0.87 -6.43
C ASN A 331 13.68 1.02 -7.95
N SER A 332 13.60 2.27 -8.45
CA SER A 332 13.67 2.56 -9.90
C SER A 332 15.09 2.84 -10.40
N SER A 333 16.09 2.41 -9.64
CA SER A 333 17.49 2.62 -9.99
C SER A 333 17.92 1.56 -11.00
N GLY A 334 17.63 1.77 -12.28
CA GLY A 334 18.56 1.32 -13.30
C GLY A 334 18.81 -0.18 -13.42
N ASN A 335 17.81 -1.06 -13.25
CA ASN A 335 18.02 -2.46 -13.57
C ASN A 335 18.09 -2.63 -15.10
N LYS A 336 19.28 -2.40 -15.67
CA LYS A 336 19.64 -2.58 -17.10
C LYS A 336 19.53 -4.03 -17.62
N ARG A 337 18.93 -4.91 -16.83
CA ARG A 337 18.98 -6.37 -17.00
C ARG A 337 17.61 -7.03 -17.13
N TYR A 338 16.50 -6.27 -17.10
CA TYR A 338 15.17 -6.82 -17.38
C TYR A 338 14.72 -6.48 -18.81
N MET A 339 14.49 -7.52 -19.62
CA MET A 339 13.90 -7.40 -20.96
C MET A 339 12.38 -7.44 -20.86
N GLY A 340 11.75 -6.27 -20.69
CA GLY A 340 10.29 -6.12 -20.73
C GLY A 340 9.89 -4.64 -20.66
N ASN A 341 9.04 -4.20 -21.60
CA ASN A 341 8.57 -2.81 -21.84
C ASN A 341 9.48 -1.69 -21.30
N ILE A 342 10.65 -1.63 -21.95
CA ILE A 342 11.75 -0.69 -21.75
C ILE A 342 11.30 0.71 -22.22
N ARG A 343 10.85 1.55 -21.29
CA ARG A 343 11.22 2.98 -21.38
C ARG A 343 12.61 3.10 -20.75
N ASN A 344 13.65 3.11 -21.60
CA ASN A 344 15.05 3.37 -21.26
C ASN A 344 15.87 2.25 -20.58
N GLY A 345 15.35 1.01 -20.50
CA GLY A 345 16.16 -0.14 -20.10
C GLY A 345 16.45 -0.16 -18.62
N GLU A 346 15.53 0.30 -17.78
CA GLU A 346 15.62 0.24 -16.32
C GLU A 346 14.34 -0.41 -15.81
N GLY A 347 14.43 -1.60 -15.18
CA GLY A 347 13.28 -2.24 -14.53
C GLY A 347 13.13 -1.80 -13.07
N ASP A 348 11.92 -1.43 -12.67
CA ASP A 348 11.57 -1.16 -11.27
C ASP A 348 11.59 -2.46 -10.46
N THR A 349 12.12 -2.41 -9.24
CA THR A 349 12.04 -3.53 -8.29
C THR A 349 11.35 -3.11 -7.00
N ILE A 350 10.67 -4.06 -6.36
CA ILE A 350 10.03 -3.84 -5.05
C ILE A 350 10.47 -4.94 -4.09
N ASP A 351 11.10 -4.52 -3.00
CA ASP A 351 11.50 -5.37 -1.89
C ASP A 351 10.57 -5.11 -0.69
N VAL A 352 10.37 -6.10 0.18
CA VAL A 352 9.49 -5.99 1.35
C VAL A 352 10.30 -5.93 2.63
N GLN A 353 10.04 -4.93 3.47
CA GLN A 353 10.59 -4.79 4.82
C GLN A 353 9.47 -4.93 5.86
N LEU A 354 9.83 -5.44 7.04
CA LEU A 354 8.94 -5.47 8.19
C LEU A 354 8.93 -4.10 8.86
N ALA A 355 7.74 -3.55 9.07
CA ALA A 355 7.49 -2.36 9.88
C ALA A 355 6.46 -2.68 10.97
N PHE A 356 6.53 -2.01 12.11
CA PHE A 356 5.62 -2.26 13.22
C PHE A 356 5.31 -0.97 13.99
N SER A 357 4.16 -0.94 14.65
CA SER A 357 3.69 0.21 15.43
C SER A 357 2.73 -0.22 16.53
N ARG A 358 2.75 0.47 17.67
CA ARG A 358 1.76 0.24 18.75
C ARG A 358 0.49 1.07 18.59
N ASP A 359 0.58 2.23 17.94
CA ASP A 359 -0.52 3.20 17.82
C ASP A 359 -0.99 3.41 16.37
N GLY A 360 -0.30 2.82 15.41
CA GLY A 360 -0.55 3.00 13.97
C GLY A 360 -0.07 4.37 13.45
N ILE A 361 0.50 5.23 14.28
CA ILE A 361 0.95 6.58 13.95
C ILE A 361 2.48 6.61 13.89
N ARG A 362 3.14 6.10 14.93
CA ARG A 362 4.60 6.01 15.03
C ARG A 362 5.05 4.62 14.61
N TRP A 363 5.70 4.55 13.46
CA TRP A 363 6.18 3.30 12.89
C TRP A 363 7.67 3.13 13.07
N GLU A 364 8.06 1.92 13.44
CA GLU A 364 9.43 1.48 13.58
C GLU A 364 9.75 0.38 12.56
N ARG A 365 11.04 0.22 12.29
CA ARG A 365 11.61 -0.84 11.46
C ARG A 365 12.85 -1.38 12.14
N LEU A 366 13.27 -2.57 11.74
CA LEU A 366 14.56 -3.10 12.18
C LEU A 366 15.71 -2.22 11.67
N ALA A 367 16.67 -1.94 12.54
CA ALA A 367 17.78 -1.01 12.26
C ALA A 367 18.56 -1.34 10.99
N ASN A 368 18.79 -2.63 10.71
CA ASN A 368 19.50 -3.08 9.52
C ASN A 368 18.61 -3.29 8.27
N ARG A 369 17.31 -3.00 8.37
CA ARG A 369 16.33 -3.02 7.27
C ARG A 369 16.44 -4.23 6.35
N PRO A 370 16.42 -5.46 6.89
CA PRO A 370 16.54 -6.65 6.07
C PRO A 370 15.35 -6.73 5.11
N ASN A 371 15.59 -7.23 3.90
CA ASN A 371 14.50 -7.66 3.03
C ASN A 371 13.82 -8.86 3.70
N PHE A 372 12.69 -8.60 4.36
CA PHE A 372 11.94 -9.58 5.10
C PHE A 372 11.46 -10.69 4.17
N ILE A 373 10.98 -10.33 2.98
CA ILE A 373 10.66 -11.27 1.90
C ILE A 373 11.59 -10.94 0.73
N PRO A 374 12.72 -11.64 0.57
CA PRO A 374 13.66 -11.37 -0.50
C PRO A 374 13.02 -11.71 -1.85
N ARG A 375 13.34 -10.95 -2.91
CA ARG A 375 12.98 -11.31 -4.29
C ARG A 375 13.68 -12.60 -4.73
N GLY A 376 13.11 -13.27 -5.72
CA GLY A 376 13.77 -14.38 -6.40
C GLY A 376 14.91 -13.90 -7.32
N TYR A 377 15.53 -14.85 -7.99
CA TYR A 377 16.58 -14.56 -8.98
C TYR A 377 15.98 -13.87 -10.22
N ILE A 378 16.82 -13.21 -11.01
CA ILE A 378 16.36 -12.58 -12.26
C ILE A 378 15.73 -13.65 -13.17
N GLY A 379 14.52 -13.38 -13.65
CA GLY A 379 13.76 -14.29 -14.51
C GLY A 379 12.86 -15.27 -13.77
N SER A 380 12.95 -15.37 -12.44
CA SER A 380 11.92 -16.09 -11.67
C SER A 380 10.62 -15.28 -11.60
N TYR A 381 9.51 -15.95 -11.27
CA TYR A 381 8.17 -15.34 -11.19
C TYR A 381 8.10 -14.15 -10.21
N ASP A 382 9.01 -14.11 -9.25
CA ASP A 382 9.12 -13.16 -8.15
C ASP A 382 10.45 -12.38 -8.14
N GLY A 383 11.19 -12.37 -9.26
CA GLY A 383 12.48 -11.69 -9.37
C GLY A 383 12.38 -10.18 -9.56
N GLY A 384 11.20 -9.67 -9.96
CA GLY A 384 10.96 -8.25 -10.22
C GLY A 384 10.45 -7.49 -9.00
N MET A 385 9.26 -7.85 -8.53
CA MET A 385 8.55 -7.16 -7.45
C MET A 385 7.93 -8.21 -6.53
N ILE A 386 8.02 -7.99 -5.21
CA ILE A 386 7.16 -8.63 -4.22
C ILE A 386 6.18 -7.58 -3.72
N LEU A 387 4.89 -7.82 -3.86
CA LEU A 387 3.85 -6.96 -3.33
C LEU A 387 3.13 -7.66 -2.18
N GLY A 388 2.97 -6.97 -1.05
CA GLY A 388 2.15 -7.49 0.05
C GLY A 388 0.70 -7.65 -0.37
N SER A 389 0.11 -8.78 0.03
CA SER A 389 -1.33 -9.03 -0.04
C SER A 389 -2.01 -8.59 1.27
N ASN A 390 -3.34 -8.64 1.25
CA ASN A 390 -4.20 -8.27 2.36
C ASN A 390 -4.98 -9.48 2.85
N ILE A 391 -4.94 -9.94 4.08
CA ILE A 391 -4.16 -9.46 5.21
C ILE A 391 -2.73 -10.00 5.05
N PRO A 392 -1.68 -9.20 5.36
CA PRO A 392 -0.29 -9.58 5.09
C PRO A 392 0.17 -10.86 5.80
N ILE A 393 -0.31 -11.07 7.02
CA ILE A 393 0.04 -12.20 7.88
C ILE A 393 -1.26 -12.91 8.26
N ILE A 394 -1.28 -14.23 8.10
CA ILE A 394 -2.39 -15.08 8.52
C ILE A 394 -1.84 -16.10 9.51
N GLU A 395 -2.46 -16.16 10.69
CA GLU A 395 -2.26 -17.22 11.66
C GLU A 395 -3.06 -18.46 11.23
N TYR A 396 -2.39 -19.61 11.12
CA TYR A 396 -3.02 -20.88 10.78
C TYR A 396 -2.37 -22.03 11.56
N GLY A 397 -3.09 -22.56 12.54
CA GLY A 397 -2.51 -23.53 13.48
C GLY A 397 -1.38 -22.90 14.28
N ASP A 398 -0.22 -23.55 14.31
CA ASP A 398 1.00 -23.04 14.96
C ASP A 398 1.90 -22.24 13.99
N ASP A 399 1.48 -22.07 12.73
CA ASP A 399 2.26 -21.43 11.67
C ASP A 399 1.70 -20.04 11.28
N PHE A 400 2.59 -19.19 10.74
CA PHE A 400 2.23 -17.94 10.07
C PHE A 400 2.43 -18.05 8.56
N ALA A 401 1.37 -17.78 7.80
CA ALA A 401 1.46 -17.60 6.36
C ALA A 401 1.63 -16.12 6.02
N VAL A 402 2.61 -15.80 5.16
CA VAL A 402 2.82 -14.44 4.66
C VAL A 402 2.34 -14.37 3.21
N ASN A 403 1.36 -13.51 2.95
CA ASN A 403 0.73 -13.42 1.63
C ASN A 403 1.37 -12.33 0.79
N VAL A 404 1.88 -12.73 -0.37
CA VAL A 404 2.46 -11.81 -1.35
C VAL A 404 2.03 -12.17 -2.77
N LYS A 405 2.20 -11.21 -3.66
CA LYS A 405 1.98 -11.31 -5.10
C LYS A 405 3.25 -10.98 -5.86
#